data_AF-B0R6H2-F1
#
_entry.id   AF-B0R6H2-F1
#
_cell.length_a   1.000
_cell.length_b   1.000
_cell.length_c   1.000
_cell.angle_alpha   90.00
_cell.angle_beta   90.00
_cell.angle_gamma   90.00
#
_symmetry.space_group_name_H-M   'P 1'
#
loop_
_entity.id
_entity.type
_entity.pdbx_description
1 polymer ?
#
loop_
_entity_poly.entity_id
_entity_poly.type
_entity_poly.pdbx_seq_one_letter_code
_entity_poly.pdbx_strand_id
1 'polypeptide(L)'
;MFEAFSSGYYLGRLYVEPADTGRAAINRSHHQRVNEQLYTTAAGVSRTDLPLVMKLGGAHLAVDGQADVPQQTLAVPADRLDDLNVDNPPTLSEVLLAKRDHAARLLDIGAV
;
A
#
# COMPACT_ATOMS: atom_id res chain seq x y z
N MET A 1 -10.07 -3.68 5.92
CA MET A 1 -10.86 -2.43 5.89
C MET A 1 -9.95 -1.30 6.33
N PHE A 2 -10.01 -0.17 5.64
CA PHE A 2 -9.23 1.03 5.98
C PHE A 2 -10.17 2.06 6.62
N GLU A 3 -9.72 2.70 7.69
CA GLU A 3 -10.50 3.68 8.47
C GLU A 3 -9.80 5.03 8.48
N ALA A 4 -10.54 6.13 8.51
CA ALA A 4 -9.94 7.46 8.55
C ALA A 4 -9.16 7.65 9.86
N PHE A 5 -7.85 7.87 9.75
CA PHE A 5 -6.96 7.98 10.90
C PHE A 5 -6.45 9.40 11.10
N SER A 6 -6.07 10.07 10.00
CA SER A 6 -5.57 11.45 10.04
C SER A 6 -6.00 12.24 8.81
N SER A 7 -5.58 13.51 8.75
CA SER A 7 -5.76 14.36 7.57
C SER A 7 -5.11 13.76 6.33
N GLY A 8 -4.02 12.99 6.47
CA GLY A 8 -3.26 12.42 5.37
C GLY A 8 -3.39 10.91 5.18
N TYR A 9 -3.94 10.17 6.15
CA TYR A 9 -3.89 8.71 6.13
C TYR A 9 -5.21 8.05 6.54
N TYR A 10 -5.41 6.86 5.99
CA TYR A 10 -6.27 5.82 6.54
C TYR A 10 -5.42 4.77 7.27
N LEU A 11 -5.95 4.15 8.32
CA LEU A 11 -5.32 3.03 9.03
C LEU A 11 -5.99 1.72 8.60
N GLY A 12 -5.19 0.70 8.34
CA GLY A 12 -5.64 -0.66 8.08
C GLY A 12 -4.68 -1.68 8.67
N ARG A 13 -5.04 -2.95 8.54
CA ARG A 13 -4.17 -4.07 8.92
C ARG A 13 -4.07 -5.06 7.77
N LEU A 14 -2.86 -5.48 7.47
CA LEU A 14 -2.54 -6.46 6.44
C LEU A 14 -1.49 -7.44 6.97
N TYR A 15 -1.51 -8.67 6.48
CA TYR A 15 -0.37 -9.56 6.63
C TYR A 15 0.78 -9.00 5.81
N VAL A 16 1.96 -8.87 6.41
CA VAL A 16 3.17 -8.45 5.72
C VAL A 16 4.01 -9.68 5.45
N GLU A 17 4.33 -9.89 4.18
CA GLU A 17 5.08 -11.05 3.69
C GLU A 17 6.27 -10.62 2.83
N PRO A 18 7.39 -11.34 2.88
CA PRO A 18 8.50 -11.12 1.96
C PRO A 18 8.06 -11.46 0.54
N ALA A 19 8.55 -10.67 -0.41
CA ALA A 19 8.42 -10.95 -1.82
C ALA A 19 9.79 -10.91 -2.51
N ASP A 20 9.95 -11.78 -3.51
CA ASP A 20 11.14 -11.84 -4.36
C ASP A 20 11.14 -10.73 -5.44
N THR A 21 10.12 -9.89 -5.46
CA THR A 21 9.96 -8.79 -6.42
C THR A 21 10.56 -7.50 -5.85
N GLY A 22 11.02 -6.62 -6.73
CA GLY A 22 11.63 -5.33 -6.33
C GLY A 22 10.64 -4.24 -5.94
N ARG A 23 9.32 -4.52 -5.87
CA ARG A 23 8.28 -3.53 -5.55
C ARG A 23 7.26 -4.10 -4.59
N ALA A 24 6.76 -3.26 -3.69
CA ALA A 24 5.68 -3.64 -2.80
C ALA A 24 4.37 -3.84 -3.58
N ALA A 25 3.55 -4.79 -3.14
CA ALA A 25 2.30 -5.11 -3.82
C ALA A 25 1.23 -5.62 -2.87
N ILE A 26 -0.03 -5.43 -3.28
CA ILE A 26 -1.19 -6.11 -2.68
C ILE A 26 -1.94 -6.86 -3.77
N ASN A 27 -2.90 -7.71 -3.37
CA ASN A 27 -3.76 -8.38 -4.33
C ASN A 27 -4.42 -7.39 -5.31
N ARG A 28 -4.35 -7.67 -6.62
CA ARG A 28 -4.87 -6.80 -7.69
C ARG A 28 -6.33 -6.40 -7.49
N SER A 29 -7.19 -7.34 -7.09
CA SER A 29 -8.61 -7.05 -6.85
C SER A 29 -8.82 -6.16 -5.63
N HIS A 30 -7.93 -6.23 -4.63
CA HIS A 30 -7.94 -5.33 -3.49
C HIS A 30 -7.44 -3.94 -3.90
N HIS A 31 -6.34 -3.86 -4.66
CA HIS A 31 -5.79 -2.61 -5.20
C HIS A 31 -6.80 -1.81 -6.01
N GLN A 32 -7.49 -2.47 -6.93
CA GLN A 32 -8.52 -1.84 -7.78
C GLN A 32 -9.67 -1.29 -6.93
N ARG A 33 -10.21 -2.09 -6.01
CA ARG A 33 -11.29 -1.65 -5.11
C ARG A 33 -10.89 -0.45 -4.25
N VAL A 34 -9.66 -0.44 -3.72
CA VAL A 34 -9.15 0.67 -2.92
C VAL A 34 -9.01 1.94 -3.78
N ASN A 35 -8.47 1.81 -4.99
CA ASN A 35 -8.38 2.94 -5.91
C ASN A 35 -9.75 3.49 -6.31
N GLU A 36 -10.72 2.61 -6.62
CA GLU A 36 -12.09 3.00 -6.94
C GLU A 36 -12.77 3.73 -5.79
N GLN A 37 -12.58 3.27 -4.55
CA GLN A 37 -13.26 3.84 -3.39
C GLN A 37 -12.60 5.11 -2.85
N LEU A 38 -11.26 5.19 -2.89
CA LEU A 38 -10.52 6.21 -2.16
C LEU A 38 -9.72 7.18 -3.04
N TYR A 39 -9.39 6.79 -4.28
CA TYR A 39 -8.55 7.60 -5.17
C TYR A 39 -9.33 8.15 -6.37
N THR A 40 -10.52 7.63 -6.63
CA THR A 40 -11.40 8.10 -7.69
C THR A 40 -12.26 9.27 -7.23
N THR A 41 -12.27 10.35 -7.99
CA THR A 41 -13.31 11.38 -7.91
C THR A 41 -14.42 11.05 -8.90
N ALA A 42 -15.69 11.26 -8.53
CA ALA A 42 -16.89 10.88 -9.30
C ALA A 42 -17.00 11.49 -10.72
N ALA A 43 -16.04 12.31 -11.16
CA ALA A 43 -16.00 12.91 -12.49
C ALA A 43 -14.78 12.39 -13.28
N GLY A 44 -15.00 11.44 -14.20
CA GLY A 44 -14.02 11.06 -15.21
C GLY A 44 -13.61 9.57 -15.23
N VAL A 45 -12.63 9.25 -16.08
CA VAL A 45 -12.02 7.91 -16.18
C VAL A 45 -11.12 7.69 -14.97
N SER A 46 -11.49 6.72 -14.13
CA SER A 46 -10.72 6.33 -12.94
C SER A 46 -9.49 5.53 -13.32
N ARG A 47 -8.30 6.09 -13.11
CA ARG A 47 -7.05 5.33 -13.19
C ARG A 47 -6.88 4.49 -11.93
N THR A 48 -7.31 3.24 -12.01
CA THR A 48 -7.18 2.24 -10.93
C THR A 48 -5.85 1.49 -10.95
N ASP A 49 -4.98 1.87 -11.89
CA ASP A 49 -3.63 1.35 -12.11
C ASP A 49 -2.53 2.23 -11.51
N LEU A 50 -2.89 3.37 -10.90
CA LEU A 50 -1.91 4.18 -10.16
C LEU A 50 -1.51 3.45 -8.87
N PRO A 51 -0.22 3.49 -8.51
CA PRO A 51 0.25 2.87 -7.28
C PRO A 51 -0.42 3.56 -6.08
N LEU A 52 -0.84 2.75 -5.13
CA LEU A 52 -1.19 3.24 -3.80
C LEU A 52 0.10 3.59 -3.07
N VAL A 53 0.05 4.54 -2.13
CA VAL A 53 1.18 4.77 -1.22
C VAL A 53 0.80 4.29 0.17
N MET A 54 1.52 3.30 0.68
CA MET A 54 1.32 2.78 2.03
C MET A 54 2.56 3.06 2.88
N LYS A 55 2.34 3.45 4.13
CA LYS A 55 3.40 3.56 5.12
C LYS A 55 3.36 2.35 6.04
N LEU A 56 4.50 1.66 6.12
CA LEU A 56 4.76 0.55 7.03
C LEU A 56 5.99 0.93 7.86
N GLY A 57 5.89 0.89 9.18
CA GLY A 57 6.94 1.39 10.06
C GLY A 57 7.37 2.82 9.69
N GLY A 58 8.64 3.00 9.35
CA GLY A 58 9.24 4.29 8.99
C GLY A 58 9.15 4.69 7.51
N ALA A 59 8.81 3.78 6.59
CA ALA A 59 8.94 4.02 5.16
C ALA A 59 7.61 4.12 4.42
N HIS A 60 7.62 4.85 3.31
CA HIS A 60 6.54 4.94 2.34
C HIS A 60 6.85 4.08 1.12
N LEU A 61 5.97 3.12 0.86
CA LEU A 61 6.07 2.15 -0.20
C LEU A 61 5.10 2.51 -1.31
N ALA A 62 5.57 2.53 -2.55
CA ALA A 62 4.70 2.49 -3.73
C ALA A 62 4.19 1.07 -3.92
N VAL A 63 2.88 0.88 -3.82
CA VAL A 63 2.22 -0.43 -3.78
C VAL A 63 1.40 -0.65 -5.04
N ASP A 64 1.80 -1.66 -5.81
CA ASP A 64 1.14 -2.07 -7.05
C ASP A 64 0.09 -3.19 -6.81
N GLY A 65 -0.74 -3.44 -7.82
CA GLY A 65 -1.72 -4.53 -7.82
C GLY A 65 -1.24 -5.80 -8.53
N GLN A 66 -0.91 -6.84 -7.78
CA GLN A 66 -0.41 -8.12 -8.30
C GLN A 66 -1.38 -9.28 -8.05
N ALA A 67 -1.49 -10.21 -9.00
CA ALA A 67 -2.54 -11.25 -8.97
C ALA A 67 -2.18 -12.46 -8.07
N ASP A 68 -0.90 -12.70 -7.92
CA ASP A 68 -0.25 -13.74 -7.13
C ASP A 68 -0.15 -13.40 -5.64
N VAL A 69 -0.27 -12.12 -5.26
CA VAL A 69 -0.31 -11.71 -3.86
C VAL A 69 -1.62 -12.17 -3.21
N PRO A 70 -1.58 -12.89 -2.07
CA PRO A 70 -2.78 -13.31 -1.36
C PRO A 70 -3.67 -12.13 -0.95
N GLN A 71 -4.97 -12.40 -0.77
CA GLN A 71 -5.88 -11.38 -0.22
C GLN A 71 -5.41 -10.94 1.17
N GLN A 72 -5.68 -9.68 1.52
CA GLN A 72 -5.30 -9.09 2.82
C GLN A 72 -3.80 -9.13 3.15
N THR A 73 -2.96 -9.26 2.12
CA THR A 73 -1.50 -9.32 2.25
C THR A 73 -0.85 -8.15 1.53
N LEU A 74 0.16 -7.58 2.18
CA LEU A 74 1.12 -6.63 1.64
C LEU A 74 2.44 -7.40 1.45
N ALA A 75 2.73 -7.71 0.20
CA ALA A 75 4.01 -8.23 -0.24
C ALA A 75 5.02 -7.07 -0.23
N VAL A 76 6.15 -7.26 0.48
CA VAL A 76 7.22 -6.27 0.60
C VAL A 76 8.54 -6.91 0.20
N PRO A 77 9.37 -6.24 -0.61
CA PRO A 77 10.70 -6.75 -0.95
C PRO A 77 11.49 -7.14 0.30
N ALA A 78 12.11 -8.32 0.29
CA ALA A 78 12.77 -8.88 1.48
C ALA A 78 13.89 -7.97 2.04
N ASP A 79 14.63 -7.30 1.16
CA ASP A 79 15.66 -6.32 1.50
C ASP A 79 15.12 -5.09 2.25
N ARG A 80 13.83 -4.80 2.11
CA ARG A 80 13.17 -3.70 2.82
C ARG A 80 12.61 -4.12 4.16
N LEU A 81 12.24 -5.38 4.36
CA LEU A 81 11.61 -5.81 5.61
C LEU A 81 12.53 -5.63 6.83
N ASP A 82 13.83 -5.87 6.63
CA ASP A 82 14.85 -5.65 7.66
C ASP A 82 14.87 -4.19 8.14
N ASP A 83 14.76 -3.22 7.22
CA ASP A 83 14.73 -1.79 7.54
C ASP A 83 13.44 -1.35 8.24
N LEU A 84 12.36 -2.13 8.10
CA LEU A 84 11.01 -1.77 8.59
C LEU A 84 10.69 -2.34 9.97
N ASN A 85 11.65 -3.04 10.60
CA ASN A 85 11.48 -3.74 11.88
C ASN A 85 10.28 -4.71 11.84
N VAL A 86 10.09 -5.41 10.72
CA VAL A 86 9.07 -6.44 10.59
C VAL A 86 9.68 -7.78 11.00
N ASP A 87 9.49 -8.16 12.27
CA ASP A 87 10.04 -9.40 12.81
C ASP A 87 9.20 -10.62 12.39
N ASN A 88 9.88 -11.69 11.96
CA ASN A 88 9.30 -13.01 11.65
C ASN A 88 8.05 -12.97 10.74
N PRO A 89 8.13 -12.43 9.51
CA PRO A 89 7.02 -12.49 8.56
C PRO A 89 6.72 -13.95 8.13
N PRO A 90 5.47 -14.33 7.82
CA PRO A 90 4.27 -13.50 7.74
C PRO A 90 3.78 -12.99 9.10
N THR A 91 3.53 -11.68 9.20
CA THR A 91 3.00 -11.09 10.44
C THR A 91 1.90 -10.06 10.17
N LEU A 92 0.91 -9.98 11.05
CA LEU A 92 -0.17 -9.00 10.92
C LEU A 92 0.32 -7.64 11.43
N SER A 93 0.38 -6.64 10.55
CA SER A 93 0.87 -5.31 10.88
C SER A 93 -0.13 -4.21 10.56
N GLU A 94 -0.02 -3.11 11.31
CA GLU A 94 -0.70 -1.87 10.99
C GLU A 94 -0.03 -1.20 9.79
N VAL A 95 -0.86 -0.72 8.86
CA VAL A 95 -0.41 -0.07 7.63
C VAL A 95 -1.21 1.20 7.44
N LEU A 96 -0.51 2.30 7.14
CA LEU A 96 -1.13 3.60 6.90
C LEU A 96 -1.24 3.85 5.40
N LEU A 97 -2.44 3.80 4.84
CA LEU A 97 -2.69 4.13 3.44
C LEU A 97 -2.78 5.66 3.29
N ALA A 98 -1.91 6.25 2.48
CA ALA A 98 -1.96 7.67 2.18
C ALA A 98 -3.24 8.00 1.39
N LYS A 99 -3.88 9.11 1.75
CA LYS A 99 -4.97 9.70 0.95
C LYS A 99 -4.42 10.19 -0.38
N ARG A 100 -5.25 10.17 -1.41
CA ARG A 100 -4.90 10.50 -2.81
C ARG A 100 -3.95 11.71 -2.96
N ASP A 101 -4.33 12.87 -2.44
CA ASP A 101 -3.53 14.10 -2.61
C ASP A 101 -2.21 14.05 -1.82
N HIS A 102 -2.15 13.25 -0.75
CA HIS A 102 -0.92 13.00 -0.03
C HIS A 102 -0.02 11.98 -0.76
N ALA A 103 -0.62 10.92 -1.29
CA ALA A 103 0.06 9.91 -2.09
C ALA A 103 0.73 10.50 -3.33
N ALA A 104 0.04 11.39 -4.05
CA ALA A 104 0.63 12.08 -5.21
C ALA A 104 1.92 12.83 -4.84
N ARG A 105 1.89 13.60 -3.73
CA ARG A 105 3.07 14.31 -3.23
C ARG A 105 4.19 13.37 -2.79
N LEU A 106 3.85 12.24 -2.18
CA LEU A 106 4.83 11.24 -1.75
C LEU A 106 5.52 10.57 -2.94
N LEU A 107 4.79 10.29 -4.02
CA LEU A 107 5.36 9.76 -5.26
C LEU A 107 6.32 10.77 -5.90
N ASP A 108 6.00 12.06 -5.89
CA ASP A 108 6.86 13.11 -6.43
C ASP A 108 8.20 13.25 -5.68
N ILE A 109 8.19 13.05 -4.36
CA ILE A 109 9.39 13.18 -3.51
C ILE A 109 10.13 11.85 -3.28
N GLY A 110 9.67 10.76 -3.89
CA GLY A 110 10.39 9.48 -3.92
C GLY A 110 9.88 8.42 -2.94
N ALA A 111 8.57 8.21 -2.83
CA ALA A 111 8.05 6.94 -2.30
C ALA A 111 8.70 5.78 -3.06
N VAL A 112 9.29 4.85 -2.31
CA VAL A 112 10.20 3.80 -2.80
C VAL A 112 9.48 2.51 -3.14
#